data_AF-C5LPZ9-F1
#
_entry.id   AF-C5LPZ9-F1
#
_cell.length_a   1.000
_cell.length_b   1.000
_cell.length_c   1.000
_cell.angle_alpha   90.00
_cell.angle_beta   90.00
_cell.angle_gamma   90.00
#
_symmetry.space_group_name_H-M   'P 1'
#
loop_
_entity.id
_entity.type
_entity.pdbx_description
1 polymer ?
#
loop_
_entity_poly.entity_id
_entity_poly.type
_entity_poly.pdbx_seq_one_letter_code
_entity_poly.pdbx_strand_id
1 'polypeptide(L)'
;MVVGVTATGKSTCSTILSRALSQLCLDGSTDPAHQVTKVMALNPKSISMEELYGSFNENTGEWSDGLVAILVREALSDTSDNKKWVQFDGPVDAIWIENMNTVLDDNKMLCLNNGERIKLAPTMTMMFEVNDLAVASPATVSRCGMVLIEPVHLGWRAPIDTWKEIRSQSYPKYAADLHRHVVDLCDVTLPFIRSHLKEAPGIPSVDANLCKSFMDLCDSFVNDSNGFERVMPLEPEQEEPTIKPSKRSDASNDKLLRMYLIVAAVRSLGGNLHETSRGEFLVMQPRLSGGASPVP
;
A
#
# COMPACT_ATOMS: atom_id res chain seq x y z
N MET A 1 15.15 -8.50 -1.97
CA MET A 1 13.71 -8.67 -1.69
C MET A 1 13.37 -7.85 -0.45
N VAL A 2 12.37 -6.98 -0.56
CA VAL A 2 11.79 -6.22 0.53
C VAL A 2 10.58 -7.01 1.02
N VAL A 3 10.68 -7.55 2.22
CA VAL A 3 9.69 -8.48 2.80
C VAL A 3 8.98 -7.77 3.95
N GLY A 4 7.66 -7.87 3.99
CA GLY A 4 6.87 -7.35 5.09
C GLY A 4 5.40 -7.22 4.72
N VAL A 5 4.54 -7.16 5.74
CA VAL A 5 3.10 -7.13 5.50
C VAL A 5 2.65 -5.89 4.74
N THR A 6 1.42 -5.89 4.23
CA THR A 6 0.85 -4.70 3.61
C THR A 6 0.80 -3.52 4.59
N ALA A 7 0.85 -2.29 4.06
CA ALA A 7 0.86 -1.05 4.82
C ALA A 7 2.04 -0.85 5.81
N THR A 8 3.17 -1.54 5.61
CA THR A 8 4.44 -1.24 6.33
C THR A 8 5.33 -0.22 5.64
N GLY A 9 4.88 0.35 4.52
CA GLY A 9 5.60 1.40 3.79
C GLY A 9 6.68 0.92 2.82
N LYS A 10 6.71 -0.38 2.47
CA LYS A 10 7.70 -0.95 1.51
C LYS A 10 7.83 -0.14 0.21
N SER A 11 6.71 0.08 -0.49
CA SER A 11 6.69 0.84 -1.74
C SER A 11 7.11 2.31 -1.54
N THR A 12 6.72 2.90 -0.40
CA THR A 12 7.13 4.26 0.00
C THR A 12 8.64 4.33 0.21
N CYS A 13 9.24 3.37 0.92
CA CYS A 13 10.69 3.30 1.14
C CYS A 13 11.45 3.19 -0.18
N SER A 14 11.04 2.29 -1.09
CA SER A 14 11.67 2.17 -2.41
C SER A 14 11.52 3.43 -3.26
N THR A 15 10.35 4.08 -3.21
CA THR A 15 10.09 5.34 -3.92
C THR A 15 10.96 6.48 -3.38
N ILE A 16 11.04 6.63 -2.05
CA ILE A 16 11.87 7.64 -1.39
C ILE A 16 13.35 7.40 -1.72
N LEU A 17 13.81 6.14 -1.69
CA LEU A 17 15.19 5.80 -2.01
C LEU A 17 15.54 6.18 -3.46
N SER A 18 14.68 5.82 -4.42
CA SER A 18 14.86 6.20 -5.83
C SER A 18 14.93 7.71 -6.02
N ARG A 19 14.02 8.45 -5.36
CA ARG A 19 14.00 9.92 -5.39
C ARG A 19 15.25 10.52 -4.75
N ALA A 20 15.68 10.02 -3.60
CA ALA A 20 16.85 10.51 -2.89
C ALA A 20 18.14 10.30 -3.70
N LEU A 21 18.34 9.11 -4.30
CA LEU A 21 19.47 8.84 -5.17
C LEU A 21 19.50 9.75 -6.39
N SER A 22 18.34 9.98 -6.99
CA SER A 22 18.20 10.87 -8.14
C SER A 22 18.48 12.33 -7.76
N GLN A 23 17.98 12.79 -6.61
CA GLN A 23 18.23 14.14 -6.12
C GLN A 23 19.71 14.37 -5.83
N LEU A 24 20.38 13.43 -5.15
CA LEU A 24 21.81 13.52 -4.85
C LEU A 24 22.66 13.57 -6.11
N CYS A 25 22.27 12.85 -7.17
CA CYS A 25 22.91 12.94 -8.47
C CYS A 25 22.78 14.34 -9.08
N LEU A 26 21.56 14.91 -9.04
CA LEU A 26 21.29 16.26 -9.56
C LEU A 26 22.01 17.36 -8.77
N ASP A 27 22.20 17.15 -7.47
CA ASP A 27 22.93 18.05 -6.58
C ASP A 27 24.46 17.97 -6.76
N GLY A 28 24.95 17.14 -7.69
CA GLY A 28 26.36 17.06 -8.05
C GLY A 28 27.20 16.16 -7.15
N SER A 29 26.60 15.18 -6.48
CA SER A 29 27.33 14.21 -5.67
C SER A 29 28.42 13.48 -6.48
N THR A 30 29.58 13.27 -5.86
CA THR A 30 30.72 12.54 -6.45
C THR A 30 30.64 11.02 -6.28
N ASP A 31 29.73 10.51 -5.45
CA ASP A 31 29.56 9.06 -5.23
C ASP A 31 28.98 8.37 -6.48
N PRO A 32 29.65 7.35 -7.07
CA PRO A 32 29.13 6.58 -8.19
C PRO A 32 27.79 5.88 -7.91
N ALA A 33 27.43 5.67 -6.65
CA ALA A 33 26.14 5.11 -6.26
C ALA A 33 24.98 6.10 -6.43
N HIS A 34 25.24 7.41 -6.42
CA HIS A 34 24.22 8.45 -6.55
C HIS A 34 23.96 8.74 -8.02
N GLN A 35 23.11 7.92 -8.62
CA GLN A 35 22.67 8.05 -10.01
C GLN A 35 21.16 8.20 -10.08
N VAL A 36 20.68 8.88 -11.13
CA VAL A 36 19.24 8.95 -11.42
C VAL A 36 18.69 7.53 -11.56
N THR A 37 17.59 7.28 -10.86
CA THR A 37 17.01 5.94 -10.75
C THR A 37 15.64 5.91 -11.42
N LYS A 38 15.49 5.06 -12.43
CA LYS A 38 14.22 4.77 -13.09
C LYS A 38 13.64 3.49 -12.52
N VAL A 39 12.38 3.52 -12.10
CA VAL A 39 11.68 2.36 -11.53
C VAL A 39 10.56 1.94 -12.48
N MET A 40 10.58 0.68 -12.87
CA MET A 40 9.52 0.02 -13.65
C MET A 40 8.89 -1.04 -12.76
N ALA A 41 7.63 -0.84 -12.35
CA ALA A 41 6.93 -1.74 -11.45
C ALA A 41 5.92 -2.60 -12.20
N LEU A 42 5.81 -3.88 -11.82
CA LEU A 42 4.82 -4.81 -12.35
C LEU A 42 4.34 -5.76 -11.25
N ASN A 43 3.12 -6.26 -11.37
CA ASN A 43 2.61 -7.32 -10.50
C ASN A 43 2.68 -8.67 -11.24
N PRO A 44 3.55 -9.62 -10.80
CA PRO A 44 3.73 -10.88 -11.51
C PRO A 44 2.50 -11.79 -11.48
N LYS A 45 1.55 -11.56 -10.58
CA LYS A 45 0.33 -12.35 -10.43
C LYS A 45 -0.91 -11.68 -11.03
N SER A 46 -0.80 -10.44 -11.50
CA SER A 46 -1.90 -9.78 -12.23
C SER A 46 -1.99 -10.19 -13.69
N ILE A 47 -0.97 -10.88 -14.20
CA ILE A 47 -0.88 -11.37 -15.57
C ILE A 47 -0.61 -12.88 -15.58
N SER A 48 -0.89 -13.53 -16.71
CA SER A 48 -0.59 -14.95 -16.88
C SER A 48 0.92 -15.19 -17.00
N MET A 49 1.35 -16.43 -16.76
CA MET A 49 2.75 -16.83 -16.93
C MET A 49 3.26 -16.65 -18.36
N GLU A 50 2.37 -16.87 -19.33
CA GLU A 50 2.64 -16.65 -20.75
C GLU A 50 2.84 -15.17 -21.06
N GLU A 51 2.03 -14.28 -20.51
CA GLU A 51 2.23 -12.83 -20.67
C GLU A 51 3.46 -12.32 -19.90
N LEU A 52 3.84 -12.97 -18.81
CA LEU A 52 5.00 -12.57 -18.00
C LEU A 52 6.33 -12.92 -18.68
N TYR A 53 6.47 -14.15 -19.17
CA TYR A 53 7.73 -14.68 -19.73
C TYR A 53 7.74 -14.88 -21.25
N GLY A 54 6.58 -14.82 -21.88
CA GLY A 54 6.39 -15.13 -23.28
C GLY A 54 5.88 -16.55 -23.48
N SER A 55 5.21 -16.77 -24.60
CA SER A 55 4.71 -18.08 -25.01
C SER A 55 4.90 -18.29 -26.50
N PHE A 56 4.96 -19.56 -26.88
CA PHE A 56 4.99 -19.97 -28.27
C PHE A 56 3.55 -20.23 -28.73
N ASN A 57 3.13 -19.54 -29.78
CA ASN A 57 1.78 -19.72 -30.31
C ASN A 57 1.77 -20.89 -31.29
N GLU A 58 1.21 -22.03 -30.87
CA GLU A 58 1.15 -23.28 -31.64
C GLU A 58 0.45 -23.13 -33.00
N ASN A 59 -0.52 -22.20 -33.14
CA ASN A 59 -1.26 -22.01 -34.38
C ASN A 59 -0.45 -21.23 -35.43
N THR A 60 0.33 -20.24 -34.99
CA THR A 60 1.12 -19.36 -35.88
C THR A 60 2.56 -19.81 -36.03
N GLY A 61 3.08 -20.60 -35.08
CA GLY A 61 4.49 -20.92 -34.96
C GLY A 61 5.37 -19.73 -34.53
N GLU A 62 4.77 -18.62 -34.09
CA GLU A 62 5.49 -17.41 -33.69
C GLU A 62 5.68 -17.35 -32.17
N TRP A 63 6.82 -16.81 -31.76
CA TRP A 63 7.12 -16.51 -30.36
C TRP A 63 6.59 -15.12 -29.99
N SER A 64 5.83 -15.05 -28.91
CA SER A 64 5.39 -13.78 -28.31
C SER A 64 6.21 -13.49 -27.07
N ASP A 65 6.85 -12.32 -27.02
CA ASP A 65 7.64 -11.92 -25.86
C ASP A 65 6.77 -11.54 -24.66
N GLY A 66 7.21 -11.94 -23.47
CA GLY A 66 6.58 -11.55 -22.21
C GLY A 66 7.02 -10.17 -21.71
N LEU A 67 6.26 -9.64 -20.76
CA LEU A 67 6.48 -8.33 -20.16
C LEU A 67 7.87 -8.20 -19.52
N VAL A 68 8.39 -9.24 -18.87
CA VAL A 68 9.73 -9.20 -18.25
C VAL A 68 10.81 -9.01 -19.31
N ALA A 69 10.72 -9.73 -20.43
CA ALA A 69 11.68 -9.61 -21.52
C ALA A 69 11.64 -8.21 -22.13
N ILE A 70 10.44 -7.66 -22.34
CA ILE A 70 10.24 -6.30 -22.86
C ILE A 70 10.88 -5.27 -21.94
N LEU A 71 10.60 -5.30 -20.63
CA LEU A 71 11.16 -4.36 -19.65
C LEU A 71 12.68 -4.45 -19.53
N VAL A 72 13.23 -5.66 -19.57
CA VAL A 72 14.69 -5.85 -19.54
C VAL A 72 15.33 -5.28 -20.82
N ARG A 73 14.73 -5.52 -22.00
CA ARG A 73 15.26 -4.96 -23.25
C ARG A 73 15.12 -3.44 -23.30
N GLU A 74 14.03 -2.88 -22.78
CA GLU A 74 13.86 -1.43 -22.62
C GLU A 74 14.96 -0.84 -21.72
N ALA A 75 15.21 -1.46 -20.56
CA ALA A 75 16.27 -1.03 -19.65
C ALA A 75 17.68 -1.15 -20.24
N LEU A 76 17.92 -2.15 -21.10
CA LEU A 76 19.19 -2.34 -21.81
C LEU A 76 19.37 -1.36 -22.98
N SER A 77 18.27 -0.90 -23.59
CA SER A 77 18.31 0.11 -24.65
C SER A 77 18.75 1.48 -24.14
N ASP A 78 18.53 1.75 -22.85
CA ASP A 78 18.99 2.96 -22.18
C ASP A 78 20.49 2.86 -21.81
N THR A 79 21.33 3.46 -22.64
CA THR A 79 22.80 3.49 -22.49
C THR A 79 23.31 4.50 -21.46
N SER A 80 22.43 5.22 -20.76
CA SER A 80 22.83 6.12 -19.68
C SER A 80 23.37 5.36 -18.45
N ASP A 81 24.13 6.04 -17.60
CA ASP A 81 24.60 5.50 -16.31
C ASP A 81 23.51 5.44 -15.22
N ASN A 82 22.28 5.79 -15.60
CA ASN A 82 21.12 5.75 -14.70
C ASN A 82 20.89 4.33 -14.16
N LYS A 83 20.50 4.24 -12.90
CA LYS A 83 20.04 2.98 -12.32
C LYS A 83 18.65 2.64 -12.89
N LYS A 84 18.46 1.37 -13.26
CA LYS A 84 17.17 0.86 -13.75
C LYS A 84 16.68 -0.22 -12.80
N TRP A 85 15.59 0.03 -12.11
CA TRP A 85 15.00 -0.93 -11.18
C TRP A 85 13.77 -1.54 -11.81
N VAL A 86 13.75 -2.87 -11.91
CA VAL A 86 12.56 -3.63 -12.28
C VAL A 86 11.99 -4.19 -10.99
N GLN A 87 10.86 -3.65 -10.56
CA GLN A 87 10.21 -3.96 -9.30
C GLN A 87 9.02 -4.89 -9.51
N PHE A 88 9.07 -6.06 -8.90
CA PHE A 88 7.97 -7.01 -8.85
C PHE A 88 7.20 -6.80 -7.55
N ASP A 89 6.00 -6.23 -7.64
CA ASP A 89 5.11 -5.99 -6.50
C ASP A 89 3.97 -7.02 -6.51
N GLY A 90 4.09 -8.03 -5.64
CA GLY A 90 3.10 -9.08 -5.55
C GLY A 90 3.60 -10.31 -4.80
N PRO A 91 2.71 -11.27 -4.51
CA PRO A 91 3.10 -12.47 -3.80
C PRO A 91 4.05 -13.33 -4.64
N VAL A 92 5.05 -13.90 -3.98
CA VAL A 92 5.92 -14.92 -4.60
C VAL A 92 5.11 -16.17 -4.84
N ASP A 93 5.36 -16.82 -5.97
CA ASP A 93 4.81 -18.12 -6.33
C ASP A 93 5.97 -19.01 -6.76
N ALA A 94 5.94 -20.28 -6.39
CA ALA A 94 7.00 -21.22 -6.72
C ALA A 94 7.22 -21.32 -8.24
N ILE A 95 6.16 -21.22 -9.04
CA ILE A 95 6.24 -21.45 -10.49
C ILE A 95 6.92 -20.27 -11.18
N TRP A 96 6.55 -19.02 -10.85
CA TRP A 96 7.11 -17.86 -11.55
C TRP A 96 8.52 -17.53 -11.07
N ILE A 97 8.83 -17.71 -9.79
CA ILE A 97 10.15 -17.35 -9.25
C ILE A 97 11.24 -18.33 -9.70
N GLU A 98 10.89 -19.58 -10.02
CA GLU A 98 11.85 -20.58 -10.50
C GLU A 98 12.53 -20.16 -11.81
N ASN A 99 11.77 -19.57 -12.73
CA ASN A 99 12.30 -19.02 -13.99
C ASN A 99 13.26 -17.83 -13.78
N MET A 100 13.28 -17.22 -12.58
CA MET A 100 14.18 -16.13 -12.23
C MET A 100 15.49 -16.61 -11.60
N ASN A 101 15.65 -17.89 -11.29
CA ASN A 101 16.82 -18.37 -10.54
C ASN A 101 18.18 -18.04 -11.20
N THR A 102 18.25 -17.99 -12.53
CA THR A 102 19.47 -17.60 -13.30
C THR A 102 19.68 -16.09 -13.37
N VAL A 103 18.63 -15.30 -13.13
CA VAL A 103 18.72 -13.85 -13.00
C VAL A 103 19.21 -13.48 -11.60
N LEU A 104 18.77 -14.24 -10.60
CA LEU A 104 19.04 -14.00 -9.18
C LEU A 104 20.41 -14.50 -8.73
N ASP A 105 21.08 -15.36 -9.51
CA ASP A 105 22.44 -15.79 -9.23
C ASP A 105 23.49 -14.78 -9.75
N ASP A 106 24.77 -15.12 -9.54
CA ASP A 106 25.89 -14.26 -9.95
C ASP A 106 26.02 -14.09 -11.48
N ASN A 107 25.36 -14.94 -12.27
CA ASN A 107 25.39 -14.84 -13.73
C ASN A 107 24.60 -13.62 -14.23
N LYS A 108 23.56 -13.21 -13.47
CA LYS A 108 22.65 -12.11 -13.83
C LYS A 108 22.16 -12.25 -15.29
N MET A 109 21.63 -13.42 -15.64
CA MET A 109 21.12 -13.71 -16.98
C MET A 109 19.66 -14.16 -16.95
N LEU A 110 18.83 -13.45 -17.74
CA LEU A 110 17.46 -13.84 -18.01
C LEU A 110 17.45 -14.90 -19.10
N CYS A 111 17.02 -16.10 -18.75
CA CYS A 111 16.84 -17.21 -19.68
C CYS A 111 15.34 -17.35 -19.99
N LEU A 112 14.97 -17.15 -21.25
CA LEU A 112 13.60 -17.30 -21.72
C LEU A 112 13.36 -18.73 -22.23
N ASN A 113 12.09 -19.15 -22.28
CA ASN A 113 11.73 -20.51 -22.71
C ASN A 113 12.08 -20.80 -24.18
N ASN A 114 12.19 -19.76 -25.02
CA ASN A 114 12.67 -19.86 -26.40
C ASN A 114 14.19 -20.12 -26.51
N GLY A 115 14.91 -20.20 -25.38
CA GLY A 115 16.36 -20.40 -25.34
C GLY A 115 17.19 -19.10 -25.41
N GLU A 116 16.55 -17.93 -25.55
CA GLU A 116 17.21 -16.64 -25.51
C GLU A 116 17.81 -16.38 -24.13
N ARG A 117 19.03 -15.83 -24.12
CA ARG A 117 19.76 -15.48 -22.90
C ARG A 117 20.12 -14.02 -22.93
N ILE A 118 19.47 -13.23 -22.07
CA ILE A 118 19.65 -11.79 -21.98
C ILE A 118 20.45 -11.47 -20.72
N LYS A 119 21.67 -10.94 -20.88
CA LYS A 119 22.50 -10.56 -19.73
C LYS A 119 22.08 -9.18 -19.20
N LEU A 120 21.88 -9.09 -17.89
CA LEU A 120 21.49 -7.85 -17.24
C LEU A 120 22.69 -6.88 -17.18
N ALA A 121 22.43 -5.59 -17.42
CA ALA A 121 23.44 -4.55 -17.23
C ALA A 121 23.76 -4.35 -15.74
N PRO A 122 25.00 -3.95 -15.39
CA PRO A 122 25.38 -3.66 -14.00
C PRO A 122 24.55 -2.53 -13.35
N THR A 123 24.00 -1.62 -14.16
CA THR A 123 23.12 -0.53 -13.73
C THR A 123 21.71 -1.00 -13.41
N MET A 124 21.35 -2.24 -13.76
CA MET A 124 20.01 -2.76 -13.55
C MET A 124 19.91 -3.54 -12.23
N THR A 125 18.76 -3.44 -11.56
CA THR A 125 18.48 -4.15 -10.30
C THR A 125 17.08 -4.73 -10.35
N MET A 126 16.97 -6.03 -10.09
CA MET A 126 15.68 -6.70 -9.88
C MET A 126 15.29 -6.57 -8.42
N MET A 127 14.15 -5.95 -8.15
CA MET A 127 13.61 -5.75 -6.81
C MET A 127 12.31 -6.53 -6.67
N PHE A 128 12.10 -7.15 -5.50
CA PHE A 128 10.88 -7.88 -5.20
C PHE A 128 10.28 -7.30 -3.93
N GLU A 129 9.05 -6.84 -4.01
CA GLU A 129 8.24 -6.39 -2.89
C GLU A 129 7.21 -7.48 -2.60
N VAL A 130 7.34 -8.12 -1.44
CA VAL A 130 6.60 -9.35 -1.12
C VAL A 130 6.08 -9.30 0.31
N ASN A 131 4.92 -9.93 0.54
CA ASN A 131 4.32 -10.03 1.87
C ASN A 131 5.09 -11.00 2.77
N ASP A 132 5.28 -12.21 2.27
CA ASP A 132 5.97 -13.31 2.93
C ASP A 132 6.69 -14.17 1.89
N LEU A 133 7.50 -15.12 2.38
CA LEU A 133 8.29 -16.05 1.58
C LEU A 133 7.86 -17.50 1.83
N ALA A 134 6.63 -17.75 2.27
CA ALA A 134 6.19 -19.07 2.71
C ALA A 134 6.27 -20.14 1.61
N VAL A 135 6.17 -19.73 0.34
CA VAL A 135 6.21 -20.61 -0.84
C VAL A 135 7.54 -20.52 -1.60
N ALA A 136 8.51 -19.76 -1.10
CA ALA A 136 9.82 -19.63 -1.74
C ALA A 136 10.78 -20.71 -1.23
N SER A 137 11.56 -21.30 -2.13
CA SER A 137 12.58 -22.28 -1.73
C SER A 137 13.74 -21.59 -0.98
N PRO A 138 14.36 -22.24 0.04
CA PRO A 138 15.54 -21.69 0.70
C PRO A 138 16.70 -21.36 -0.25
N ALA A 139 16.82 -22.09 -1.36
CA ALA A 139 17.83 -21.86 -2.39
C ALA A 139 17.58 -20.57 -3.19
N THR A 140 16.31 -20.18 -3.39
CA THR A 140 15.96 -18.90 -4.03
C THR A 140 16.23 -17.74 -3.07
N VAL A 141 15.87 -17.91 -1.78
CA VAL A 141 16.08 -16.88 -0.75
C VAL A 141 17.58 -16.63 -0.52
N SER A 142 18.42 -17.66 -0.54
CA SER A 142 19.87 -17.51 -0.29
C SER A 142 20.61 -16.70 -1.36
N ARG A 143 20.05 -16.57 -2.57
CA ARG A 143 20.64 -15.78 -3.67
C ARG A 143 20.30 -14.30 -3.62
N CYS A 144 19.38 -13.92 -2.75
CA CYS A 144 18.82 -12.57 -2.73
C CYS A 144 19.19 -11.85 -1.43
N GLY A 145 19.52 -10.55 -1.53
CA GLY A 145 19.59 -9.69 -0.35
C GLY A 145 18.20 -9.51 0.27
N MET A 146 18.06 -9.77 1.56
CA MET A 146 16.80 -9.65 2.30
C MET A 146 16.74 -8.36 3.11
N VAL A 147 15.66 -7.60 2.95
CA VAL A 147 15.32 -6.44 3.78
C VAL A 147 13.96 -6.70 4.39
N LEU A 148 13.94 -6.97 5.69
CA LEU A 148 12.69 -7.18 6.44
C LEU A 148 12.19 -5.84 6.97
N ILE A 149 10.94 -5.49 6.65
CA ILE A 149 10.26 -4.30 7.16
C ILE A 149 9.17 -4.75 8.13
N GLU A 150 9.46 -4.57 9.42
CA GLU A 150 8.52 -4.95 10.47
C GLU A 150 7.39 -3.92 10.63
N PRO A 151 6.15 -4.35 10.89
CA PRO A 151 5.00 -3.44 11.03
C PRO A 151 5.12 -2.50 12.23
N VAL A 152 5.86 -2.92 13.26
CA VAL A 152 6.01 -2.18 14.52
C VAL A 152 6.68 -0.82 14.35
N HIS A 153 7.54 -0.67 13.33
CA HIS A 153 8.31 0.57 13.15
C HIS A 153 7.47 1.71 12.56
N LEU A 154 6.61 1.41 11.59
CA LEU A 154 5.71 2.42 11.01
C LEU A 154 4.43 2.57 11.86
N GLY A 155 3.87 1.43 12.28
CA GLY A 155 2.63 1.36 13.03
C GLY A 155 1.42 1.90 12.26
N TRP A 156 0.26 1.87 12.93
CA TRP A 156 -1.00 2.38 12.38
C TRP A 156 -1.18 3.90 12.56
N ARG A 157 -0.33 4.53 13.40
CA ARG A 157 -0.39 5.97 13.70
C ARG A 157 0.12 6.85 12.57
N ALA A 158 1.25 6.50 11.95
CA ALA A 158 1.86 7.31 10.91
C ALA A 158 0.93 7.58 9.70
N PRO A 159 0.12 6.61 9.22
CA PRO A 159 -0.92 6.87 8.23
C PRO A 159 -1.96 7.90 8.67
N ILE A 160 -2.37 7.88 9.95
CA ILE A 160 -3.38 8.80 10.51
C ILE A 160 -2.81 10.22 10.62
N ASP A 161 -1.55 10.35 11.03
CA ASP A 161 -0.86 11.64 11.09
C ASP A 161 -0.74 12.25 9.68
N THR A 162 -0.38 11.45 8.68
CA THR A 162 -0.33 11.89 7.28
C THR A 162 -1.72 12.29 6.77
N TRP A 163 -2.75 11.53 7.11
CA TRP A 163 -4.13 11.83 6.76
C TRP A 163 -4.60 13.17 7.35
N LYS A 164 -4.23 13.47 8.60
CA LYS A 164 -4.49 14.77 9.23
C LYS A 164 -3.86 15.91 8.43
N GLU A 165 -2.62 15.78 7.98
CA GLU A 165 -1.95 16.85 7.21
C GLU A 165 -2.66 17.10 5.87
N ILE A 166 -3.05 16.05 5.16
CA ILE A 166 -3.85 16.14 3.92
C ILE A 166 -5.22 16.78 4.19
N ARG A 167 -5.89 16.35 5.27
CA ARG A 167 -7.19 16.90 5.68
C ARG A 167 -7.08 18.34 6.14
N SER A 168 -5.98 18.76 6.76
CA SER A 168 -5.77 20.14 7.21
C SER A 168 -5.72 21.11 6.03
N GLN A 169 -5.28 20.63 4.86
CA GLN A 169 -5.31 21.41 3.62
C GLN A 169 -6.73 21.59 3.05
N SER A 170 -7.62 20.60 3.20
CA SER A 170 -8.98 20.66 2.64
C SER A 170 -10.05 21.14 3.63
N TYR A 171 -10.00 20.65 4.87
CA TYR A 171 -10.97 20.86 5.95
C TYR A 171 -10.26 21.25 7.26
N PRO A 172 -9.51 22.37 7.30
CA PRO A 172 -8.68 22.76 8.46
C PRO A 172 -9.47 22.86 9.77
N LYS A 173 -10.75 23.24 9.70
CA LYS A 173 -11.64 23.38 10.87
C LYS A 173 -11.87 22.05 11.60
N TYR A 174 -11.89 20.93 10.87
CA TYR A 174 -12.29 19.63 11.41
C TYR A 174 -11.12 18.64 11.54
N ALA A 175 -9.99 18.90 10.86
CA ALA A 175 -8.88 17.96 10.75
C ALA A 175 -8.27 17.56 12.11
N ALA A 176 -8.06 18.52 13.01
CA ALA A 176 -7.46 18.24 14.33
C ALA A 176 -8.40 17.43 15.24
N ASP A 177 -9.70 17.77 15.27
CA ASP A 177 -10.69 17.06 16.09
C ASP A 177 -10.93 15.64 15.56
N LEU A 178 -10.99 15.46 14.24
CA LEU A 178 -11.08 14.16 13.59
C LEU A 178 -9.86 13.29 13.91
N HIS A 179 -8.65 13.83 13.74
CA HIS A 179 -7.41 13.13 14.06
C HIS A 179 -7.41 12.62 15.49
N ARG A 180 -7.69 13.49 16.47
CA ARG A 180 -7.75 13.12 17.89
C ARG A 180 -8.75 11.99 18.12
N HIS A 181 -10.00 12.12 17.64
CA HIS A 181 -11.00 11.08 17.87
C HIS A 181 -10.68 9.76 17.16
N VAL A 182 -10.12 9.81 15.95
CA VAL A 182 -9.70 8.60 15.22
C VAL A 182 -8.60 7.87 16.00
N VAL A 183 -7.60 8.60 16.48
CA VAL A 183 -6.51 8.06 17.32
C VAL A 183 -7.06 7.45 18.60
N ASP A 184 -7.87 8.19 19.36
CA ASP A 184 -8.44 7.73 20.63
C ASP A 184 -9.28 6.45 20.44
N LEU A 185 -10.08 6.40 19.37
CA LEU A 185 -10.88 5.22 19.04
C LEU A 185 -9.98 4.04 18.67
N CYS A 186 -8.95 4.23 17.84
CA CYS A 186 -8.02 3.17 17.46
C CYS A 186 -7.21 2.64 18.65
N ASP A 187 -6.80 3.51 19.58
CA ASP A 187 -6.06 3.12 20.80
C ASP A 187 -6.85 2.17 21.69
N VAL A 188 -8.18 2.35 21.75
CA VAL A 188 -9.05 1.48 22.56
C VAL A 188 -9.48 0.24 21.76
N THR A 189 -9.83 0.41 20.49
CA THR A 189 -10.48 -0.66 19.72
C THR A 189 -9.49 -1.69 19.17
N LEU A 190 -8.30 -1.28 18.70
CA LEU A 190 -7.34 -2.22 18.11
C LEU A 190 -6.83 -3.24 19.14
N PRO A 191 -6.38 -2.86 20.35
CA PRO A 191 -5.98 -3.85 21.35
C PRO A 191 -7.14 -4.78 21.73
N PHE A 192 -8.36 -4.25 21.86
CA PHE A 192 -9.54 -5.05 22.17
C PHE A 192 -9.84 -6.08 21.09
N ILE A 193 -9.80 -5.67 19.81
CA ILE A 193 -9.96 -6.58 18.66
C ILE A 193 -8.93 -7.70 18.72
N ARG A 194 -7.65 -7.36 18.95
CA ARG A 194 -6.55 -8.34 18.94
C ARG A 194 -6.54 -9.29 20.12
N SER A 195 -7.02 -8.86 21.29
CA SER A 195 -6.93 -9.64 22.53
C SER A 195 -8.22 -10.38 22.90
N HIS A 196 -9.39 -9.85 22.55
CA HIS A 196 -10.68 -10.38 23.01
C HIS A 196 -11.56 -10.91 21.88
N LEU A 197 -11.35 -10.45 20.64
CA LEU A 197 -12.25 -10.76 19.53
C LEU A 197 -11.63 -11.73 18.53
N LYS A 198 -12.50 -12.37 17.75
CA LYS A 198 -12.11 -13.27 16.66
C LYS A 198 -12.52 -12.66 15.33
N GLU A 199 -11.57 -12.63 14.40
CA GLU A 199 -11.84 -12.28 13.02
C GLU A 199 -12.54 -13.43 12.29
N ALA A 200 -13.29 -13.09 11.24
CA ALA A 200 -13.95 -14.08 10.41
C ALA A 200 -12.91 -14.99 9.72
N PRO A 201 -13.18 -16.30 9.59
CA PRO A 201 -12.27 -17.23 8.94
C PRO A 201 -11.91 -16.76 7.51
N GLY A 202 -10.62 -16.72 7.20
CA GLY A 202 -10.13 -16.31 5.88
C GLY A 202 -10.08 -14.80 5.63
N ILE A 203 -10.39 -13.96 6.62
CA ILE A 203 -10.35 -12.49 6.50
C ILE A 203 -9.41 -11.88 7.56
N PRO A 204 -8.10 -12.23 7.55
CA PRO A 204 -7.15 -11.62 8.48
C PRO A 204 -7.00 -10.14 8.17
N SER A 205 -6.88 -9.30 9.21
CA SER A 205 -6.64 -7.87 9.02
C SER A 205 -5.29 -7.41 9.58
N VAL A 206 -4.82 -6.29 9.06
CA VAL A 206 -3.66 -5.56 9.56
C VAL A 206 -4.17 -4.24 10.16
N ASP A 207 -3.65 -3.83 11.31
CA ASP A 207 -4.11 -2.63 12.03
C ASP A 207 -4.10 -1.38 11.15
N ALA A 208 -3.03 -1.17 10.39
CA ALA A 208 -2.93 -0.04 9.46
C ALA A 208 -4.01 -0.06 8.37
N ASN A 209 -4.42 -1.24 7.89
CA ASN A 209 -5.52 -1.37 6.93
C ASN A 209 -6.88 -1.10 7.58
N LEU A 210 -7.09 -1.56 8.82
CA LEU A 210 -8.30 -1.22 9.58
C LEU A 210 -8.43 0.29 9.78
N CYS A 211 -7.34 0.94 10.17
CA CYS A 211 -7.27 2.40 10.28
C CYS A 211 -7.50 3.10 8.94
N LYS A 212 -6.93 2.58 7.84
CA LYS A 212 -7.17 3.13 6.50
C LYS A 212 -8.64 3.07 6.12
N SER A 213 -9.29 1.91 6.28
CA SER A 213 -10.73 1.76 6.03
C SER A 213 -11.57 2.68 6.93
N PHE A 214 -11.13 2.91 8.17
CA PHE A 214 -11.80 3.84 9.08
C PHE A 214 -11.68 5.28 8.60
N MET A 215 -10.49 5.72 8.21
CA MET A 215 -10.26 7.07 7.65
C MET A 215 -11.03 7.28 6.36
N ASP A 216 -11.05 6.31 5.44
CA ASP A 216 -11.78 6.40 4.18
C ASP A 216 -13.28 6.55 4.39
N LEU A 217 -13.83 5.82 5.35
CA LEU A 217 -15.24 5.94 5.70
C LEU A 217 -15.54 7.29 6.39
N CYS A 218 -14.63 7.80 7.22
CA CYS A 218 -14.74 9.18 7.73
C CYS A 218 -14.73 10.22 6.61
N ASP A 219 -13.89 10.03 5.60
CA ASP A 219 -13.78 10.94 4.45
C ASP A 219 -15.04 10.94 3.58
N SER A 220 -15.73 9.79 3.51
CA SER A 220 -17.04 9.68 2.84
C SER A 220 -18.17 10.44 3.56
N PHE A 221 -18.03 10.68 4.86
CA PHE A 221 -19.02 11.42 5.64
C PHE A 221 -18.67 12.91 5.78
N VAL A 222 -17.39 13.24 5.96
CA VAL A 222 -16.93 14.62 6.12
C VAL A 222 -16.51 15.17 4.75
N ASN A 223 -17.51 15.66 4.03
CA ASN A 223 -17.39 16.27 2.71
C ASN A 223 -18.45 17.38 2.47
N ASP A 224 -18.29 18.08 1.34
CA ASP A 224 -19.14 19.22 0.96
C ASP A 224 -20.62 18.86 0.83
N SER A 225 -20.94 17.66 0.32
CA SER A 225 -22.34 17.21 0.14
C SER A 225 -23.07 17.01 1.47
N ASN A 226 -22.35 16.68 2.54
CA ASN A 226 -22.90 16.57 3.89
C ASN A 226 -22.88 17.89 4.68
N GLY A 227 -22.42 18.99 4.07
CA GLY A 227 -22.41 20.34 4.63
C GLY A 227 -21.17 20.71 5.42
N PHE A 228 -20.06 20.02 5.21
CA PHE A 228 -18.75 20.41 5.72
C PHE A 228 -18.05 21.28 4.68
N GLU A 229 -17.77 22.55 5.01
CA GLU A 229 -17.18 23.50 4.06
C GLU A 229 -15.69 23.19 3.82
N ARG A 230 -15.32 22.84 2.58
CA ARG A 230 -13.92 22.76 2.11
C ARG A 230 -13.34 24.15 1.88
N VAL A 231 -12.07 24.34 2.23
CA VAL A 231 -11.36 25.64 2.12
C VAL A 231 -10.60 25.80 0.81
N MET A 232 -10.38 24.72 0.04
CA MET A 232 -9.72 24.79 -1.27
C MET A 232 -10.65 24.45 -2.44
N PRO A 233 -10.78 25.34 -3.44
CA PRO A 233 -11.11 24.95 -4.80
C PRO A 233 -9.80 24.76 -5.59
N LEU A 234 -9.52 23.55 -6.06
CA LEU A 234 -8.47 23.33 -7.04
C LEU A 234 -9.02 22.48 -8.19
N GLU A 235 -9.07 23.17 -9.34
CA GLU A 235 -9.45 22.80 -10.71
C GLU A 235 -10.96 22.69 -11.05
N PRO A 236 -11.41 23.35 -12.14
CA PRO A 236 -12.79 23.35 -12.58
C PRO A 236 -13.07 22.09 -13.41
N GLU A 237 -13.34 20.96 -12.77
CA GLU A 237 -13.92 19.82 -13.45
C GLU A 237 -15.35 19.59 -12.96
N GLN A 238 -16.30 20.04 -13.80
CA GLN A 238 -17.69 19.63 -13.89
C GLN A 238 -18.43 19.47 -12.55
N GLU A 239 -18.77 20.60 -11.90
CA GLU A 239 -19.77 20.59 -10.83
C GLU A 239 -21.14 20.18 -11.39
N GLU A 240 -21.58 18.95 -11.11
CA GLU A 240 -23.01 18.64 -11.08
C GLU A 240 -23.70 19.57 -10.07
N PRO A 241 -24.95 20.03 -10.32
CA PRO A 241 -25.64 20.96 -9.45
C PRO A 241 -25.97 20.27 -8.10
N THR A 242 -25.01 20.31 -7.18
CA THR A 242 -25.19 19.85 -5.81
C THR A 242 -25.95 20.92 -5.04
N ILE A 243 -27.10 20.53 -4.49
CA ILE A 243 -27.89 21.35 -3.58
C ILE A 243 -26.98 21.73 -2.41
N LYS A 244 -26.52 22.99 -2.35
CA LYS A 244 -25.71 23.47 -1.23
C LYS A 244 -26.52 23.32 0.06
N PRO A 245 -26.10 22.48 1.01
CA PRO A 245 -26.86 22.26 2.23
C PRO A 245 -26.95 23.58 3.01
N SER A 246 -28.08 23.78 3.70
CA SER A 246 -28.28 24.94 4.58
C SER A 246 -27.16 25.03 5.61
N LYS A 247 -26.56 26.22 5.78
CA LYS A 247 -25.50 26.45 6.79
C LYS A 247 -25.97 25.97 8.16
N ARG A 248 -25.29 24.95 8.70
CA ARG A 248 -25.53 24.39 10.03
C ARG A 248 -24.70 25.13 11.08
N SER A 249 -25.15 25.14 12.32
CA SER A 249 -24.36 25.65 13.43
C SER A 249 -23.18 24.72 13.75
N ASP A 250 -22.11 25.29 14.29
CA ASP A 250 -20.90 24.53 14.65
C ASP A 250 -21.16 23.41 15.67
N ALA A 251 -22.05 23.65 16.64
CA ALA A 251 -22.49 22.63 17.60
C ALA A 251 -23.24 21.47 16.93
N SER A 252 -24.01 21.75 15.87
CA SER A 252 -24.68 20.71 15.11
C SER A 252 -23.68 19.87 14.29
N ASN A 253 -22.62 20.50 13.78
CA ASN A 253 -21.59 19.82 13.03
C ASN A 253 -20.72 18.93 13.93
N ASP A 254 -20.39 19.35 15.16
CA ASP A 254 -19.67 18.49 16.12
C ASP A 254 -20.47 17.23 16.48
N LYS A 255 -21.79 17.38 16.72
CA LYS A 255 -22.65 16.23 17.00
C LYS A 255 -22.72 15.26 15.82
N LEU A 256 -22.81 15.76 14.60
CA LEU A 256 -22.79 14.94 13.38
C LEU A 256 -21.44 14.25 13.18
N LEU A 257 -20.33 14.97 13.42
CA LEU A 257 -18.98 14.43 13.34
C LEU A 257 -18.82 13.21 14.26
N ARG A 258 -19.25 13.33 15.52
CA ARG A 258 -19.22 12.23 16.50
C ARG A 258 -20.06 11.04 16.05
N MET A 259 -21.27 11.30 15.53
CA MET A 259 -22.14 10.25 15.01
C MET A 259 -21.48 9.51 13.83
N TYR A 260 -20.92 10.25 12.87
CA TYR A 260 -20.23 9.68 11.72
C TYR A 260 -18.98 8.89 12.11
N LEU A 261 -18.21 9.37 13.09
CA LEU A 261 -17.05 8.65 13.63
C LEU A 261 -17.45 7.30 14.22
N ILE A 262 -18.53 7.23 14.99
CA ILE A 262 -19.01 5.96 15.57
C ILE A 262 -19.46 5.01 14.47
N VAL A 263 -20.26 5.49 13.50
CA VAL A 263 -20.72 4.66 12.38
C VAL A 263 -19.53 4.15 11.57
N ALA A 264 -18.56 5.02 11.30
CA ALA A 264 -17.36 4.69 10.57
C ALA A 264 -16.55 3.63 11.31
N ALA A 265 -16.25 3.83 12.60
CA ALA A 265 -15.51 2.89 13.43
C ALA A 265 -16.19 1.51 13.49
N VAL A 266 -17.53 1.47 13.63
CA VAL A 266 -18.26 0.20 13.70
C VAL A 266 -18.19 -0.58 12.40
N ARG A 267 -18.30 0.11 11.26
CA ARG A 267 -18.32 -0.52 9.94
C ARG A 267 -16.93 -0.89 9.45
N SER A 268 -15.90 -0.11 9.77
CA SER A 268 -14.52 -0.38 9.36
C SER A 268 -13.83 -1.37 10.30
N LEU A 269 -13.73 -1.05 11.60
CA LEU A 269 -12.97 -1.84 12.58
C LEU A 269 -13.70 -3.12 12.96
N GLY A 270 -15.04 -3.08 12.99
CA GLY A 270 -15.89 -4.23 13.28
C GLY A 270 -16.27 -5.09 12.07
N GLY A 271 -15.95 -4.64 10.85
CA GLY A 271 -16.40 -5.28 9.61
C GLY A 271 -15.88 -6.71 9.44
N ASN A 272 -14.62 -6.94 9.79
CA ASN A 272 -13.93 -8.22 9.60
C ASN A 272 -14.14 -9.22 10.75
N LEU A 273 -14.88 -8.83 11.80
CA LEU A 273 -15.11 -9.69 12.95
C LEU A 273 -16.08 -10.83 12.62
N HIS A 274 -15.85 -11.99 13.25
CA HIS A 274 -16.79 -13.11 13.23
C HIS A 274 -18.12 -12.71 13.90
N GLU A 275 -19.23 -13.34 13.51
CA GLU A 275 -20.58 -12.99 13.99
C GLU A 275 -20.69 -13.00 15.52
N THR A 276 -20.04 -13.96 16.19
CA THR A 276 -20.01 -14.04 17.65
C THR A 276 -19.31 -12.83 18.28
N SER A 277 -18.22 -12.36 17.67
CA SER A 277 -17.43 -11.24 18.18
C SER A 277 -18.01 -9.88 17.80
N ARG A 278 -18.86 -9.79 16.76
CA ARG A 278 -19.56 -8.55 16.40
C ARG A 278 -20.50 -8.08 17.51
N GLY A 279 -21.20 -9.00 18.17
CA GLY A 279 -22.06 -8.67 19.31
C GLY A 279 -21.27 -8.02 20.44
N GLU A 280 -20.14 -8.63 20.83
CA GLU A 280 -19.24 -8.11 21.87
C GLU A 280 -18.60 -6.77 21.48
N PHE A 281 -18.26 -6.59 20.20
CA PHE A 281 -17.74 -5.32 19.69
C PHE A 281 -18.78 -4.19 19.78
N LEU A 282 -20.06 -4.48 19.49
CA LEU A 282 -21.13 -3.49 19.62
C LEU A 282 -21.39 -3.09 21.08
N VAL A 283 -21.09 -3.95 22.05
CA VAL A 283 -21.16 -3.58 23.49
C VAL A 283 -20.14 -2.49 23.84
N MET A 284 -19.08 -2.30 23.05
CA MET A 284 -18.17 -1.16 23.22
C MET A 284 -18.73 0.18 22.71
N GLN A 285 -19.83 0.18 21.93
CA GLN A 285 -20.40 1.39 21.34
C GLN A 285 -20.66 2.54 22.34
N PRO A 286 -21.16 2.29 23.57
CA PRO A 286 -21.29 3.34 24.58
C PRO A 286 -19.94 3.96 24.99
N ARG A 287 -18.88 3.14 25.09
CA ARG A 287 -17.51 3.61 25.38
C ARG A 287 -16.95 4.44 24.23
N LEU A 288 -17.24 4.06 22.98
CA LEU A 288 -16.87 4.81 21.77
C LEU A 288 -17.61 6.15 21.67
N SER A 289 -18.78 6.28 22.31
CA SER A 289 -19.58 7.51 22.34
C SER A 289 -19.26 8.46 23.51
N GLY A 290 -18.27 8.12 24.36
CA GLY A 290 -17.91 8.90 25.55
C GLY A 290 -18.77 8.65 26.79
N GLY A 291 -19.60 7.60 26.78
CA GLY A 291 -20.41 7.19 27.93
C GLY A 291 -19.58 6.38 28.93
N ALA A 292 -19.44 6.89 30.16
CA ALA A 292 -18.83 6.14 31.27
C ALA A 292 -19.82 5.11 31.85
N SER A 293 -19.56 3.81 31.69
CA SER A 293 -20.07 2.76 32.61
C SER A 293 -19.44 1.37 32.39
N PRO A 294 -19.52 0.48 33.41
CA PRO A 294 -18.38 -0.29 33.88
C PRO A 294 -18.16 -1.62 33.15
N VAL A 295 -16.97 -2.15 33.38
CA VAL A 295 -16.45 -3.47 33.02
C VAL A 295 -17.31 -4.57 33.66
N PRO A 296 -17.58 -5.70 32.99
CA PRO A 296 -17.66 -6.99 33.66
C PRO A 296 -16.26 -7.55 33.89
#